data_AF-A0A3D5ALH8-F1
#
_entry.id   AF-A0A3D5ALH8-F1
#
_cell.length_a   1.000
_cell.length_b   1.000
_cell.length_c   1.000
_cell.angle_alpha   90.00
_cell.angle_beta   90.00
_cell.angle_gamma   90.00
#
_symmetry.space_group_name_H-M   'P 1'
#
loop_
_entity.id
_entity.type
_entity.pdbx_description
1 polymer ?
#
loop_
_entity_poly.entity_id
_entity_poly.type
_entity_poly.pdbx_seq_one_letter_code
_entity_poly.pdbx_strand_id
1 'polypeptide(L)'
;FNANHVKYSLGLLALGVPIAYFVMMFRDRELAPQEHSRIQAFVWIFIGATLFWMIYDQAGSVLTLFTEKKVDRDLGFLTIPTAWFQSINSAFILLLAPLFAWMWIRMGSRQPGTPQKFSWAIIGVGLSFIIMAVAGSLAAKGLISAWWIILVYLVQTIAELLLSPVGLSATTKLAPLRYASQVMGLWFLATAAGNALNIWIAPLSKQFSDVVYYGTIGGIAVVMGFAFWMGAKAIQRLMAGVH
;
A
#
# COMPACT_ATOMS: atom_id res chain seq x y z
N PHE A 1 5.03 -7.19 -31.82
CA PHE A 1 4.53 -7.17 -30.43
C PHE A 1 5.17 -5.95 -29.74
N ASN A 2 4.38 -5.01 -29.20
CA ASN A 2 4.91 -3.79 -28.57
C ASN A 2 4.80 -3.96 -27.04
N ALA A 3 5.86 -3.61 -26.30
CA ALA A 3 5.88 -3.68 -24.83
C ALA A 3 4.72 -2.92 -24.18
N ASN A 4 4.21 -1.87 -24.83
CA ASN A 4 3.04 -1.12 -24.35
C ASN A 4 1.75 -1.95 -24.38
N HIS A 5 1.54 -2.78 -25.41
CA HIS A 5 0.36 -3.65 -25.47
C HIS A 5 0.36 -4.65 -24.32
N VAL A 6 1.52 -5.21 -23.97
CA VAL A 6 1.64 -6.13 -22.84
C VAL A 6 1.30 -5.43 -21.52
N LYS A 7 1.88 -4.24 -21.29
CA LYS A 7 1.63 -3.46 -20.06
C LYS A 7 0.16 -3.14 -19.89
N TYR A 8 -0.50 -2.59 -20.91
CA TYR A 8 -1.91 -2.21 -20.80
C TYR A 8 -2.83 -3.41 -20.67
N SER A 9 -2.59 -4.51 -21.40
CA SER A 9 -3.38 -5.73 -21.26
C SER A 9 -3.28 -6.32 -19.84
N LEU A 10 -2.06 -6.41 -19.29
CA LEU A 10 -1.86 -6.89 -17.93
C LEU A 10 -2.49 -5.95 -16.89
N GLY A 11 -2.38 -4.64 -17.10
CA GLY A 11 -3.02 -3.64 -16.23
C GLY A 11 -4.55 -3.76 -16.23
N LEU A 12 -5.15 -3.93 -17.41
CA LEU A 12 -6.60 -4.14 -17.54
C LEU A 12 -7.05 -5.44 -16.88
N LEU A 13 -6.27 -6.53 -17.00
CA LEU A 13 -6.57 -7.79 -16.33
C LEU A 13 -6.47 -7.65 -14.80
N ALA A 14 -5.44 -6.97 -14.30
CA ALA A 14 -5.23 -6.76 -12.86
C ALA A 14 -6.37 -5.96 -12.21
N LEU A 15 -7.08 -5.11 -12.96
CA LEU A 15 -8.25 -4.37 -12.49
C LEU A 15 -9.57 -5.10 -12.78
N GLY A 16 -9.69 -5.74 -13.95
CA GLY A 16 -10.91 -6.40 -14.39
C GLY A 16 -11.21 -7.72 -13.67
N VAL A 17 -10.17 -8.51 -13.37
CA VAL A 17 -10.33 -9.81 -12.68
C VAL A 17 -10.90 -9.63 -11.27
N PRO A 18 -10.40 -8.71 -10.43
CA PRO A 18 -11.03 -8.43 -9.14
C PRO A 18 -12.50 -8.05 -9.25
N ILE A 19 -12.85 -7.15 -10.19
CA ILE A 19 -14.24 -6.72 -10.40
C ILE A 19 -15.12 -7.93 -10.77
N ALA A 20 -14.66 -8.79 -11.68
CA ALA A 20 -15.39 -9.98 -12.09
C ALA A 20 -15.64 -10.93 -10.91
N TYR A 21 -14.63 -11.19 -10.06
CA TYR A 21 -14.78 -12.02 -8.87
C TYR A 21 -15.74 -11.39 -7.84
N PHE A 22 -15.65 -10.08 -7.59
CA PHE A 22 -16.59 -9.41 -6.69
C PHE A 22 -18.03 -9.51 -7.22
N VAL A 23 -18.25 -9.24 -8.51
CA VAL A 23 -19.58 -9.37 -9.14
C VAL A 23 -20.10 -10.81 -9.06
N MET A 24 -19.25 -11.80 -9.30
CA MET A 24 -19.60 -13.21 -9.16
C MET A 24 -20.04 -13.54 -7.72
N MET A 25 -19.25 -13.14 -6.71
CA MET A 25 -19.57 -13.38 -5.30
C MET A 25 -20.83 -12.63 -4.84
N PHE A 26 -21.08 -11.41 -5.29
CA PHE A 26 -22.31 -10.68 -4.95
C PHE A 26 -23.56 -11.25 -5.62
N ARG A 27 -23.42 -11.97 -6.75
CA ARG A 27 -24.54 -12.60 -7.46
C ARG A 27 -24.84 -14.01 -6.99
N ASP A 28 -23.94 -14.63 -6.23
CA ASP A 28 -24.14 -15.98 -5.72
C ASP A 28 -25.22 -16.00 -4.63
N ARG A 29 -26.36 -16.61 -4.95
CA ARG A 29 -27.53 -16.70 -4.06
C ARG A 29 -27.42 -17.81 -3.02
N GLU A 30 -26.42 -18.68 -3.14
CA GLU A 30 -26.18 -19.76 -2.16
C GLU A 30 -25.41 -19.26 -0.94
N LEU A 31 -24.87 -18.04 -0.98
CA LEU A 31 -24.20 -17.40 0.15
C LEU A 31 -25.20 -16.88 1.18
N ALA A 32 -24.87 -17.04 2.46
CA ALA A 32 -25.67 -16.48 3.53
C ALA A 32 -25.62 -14.95 3.52
N PRO A 33 -26.65 -14.24 4.02
CA PRO A 33 -26.65 -12.77 4.11
C PRO A 33 -25.41 -12.21 4.85
N GLN A 34 -24.91 -12.92 5.85
CA GLN A 34 -23.70 -12.55 6.58
C GLN A 34 -22.43 -12.66 5.73
N GLU A 35 -22.35 -13.62 4.81
CA GLU A 35 -21.22 -13.77 3.89
C GLU A 35 -21.19 -12.63 2.87
N HIS A 36 -22.35 -12.17 2.37
CA HIS A 36 -22.43 -10.97 1.54
C HIS A 36 -21.94 -9.71 2.27
N SER A 37 -22.29 -9.56 3.55
CA SER A 37 -21.76 -8.47 4.39
C SER A 37 -20.23 -8.53 4.51
N ARG A 38 -19.66 -9.73 4.69
CA ARG A 38 -18.20 -9.93 4.76
C ARG A 38 -17.50 -9.65 3.43
N ILE A 39 -18.10 -10.05 2.32
CA ILE A 39 -17.62 -9.70 0.97
C ILE A 39 -17.60 -8.18 0.80
N GLN A 40 -18.66 -7.48 1.23
CA GLN A 40 -18.71 -6.02 1.20
C GLN A 40 -17.61 -5.38 2.06
N ALA A 41 -17.34 -5.91 3.26
CA ALA A 41 -16.20 -5.46 4.07
C ALA A 41 -14.87 -5.68 3.33
N PHE A 42 -14.72 -6.83 2.66
CA PHE A 42 -13.51 -7.18 1.94
C PHE A 42 -13.26 -6.29 0.71
N VAL A 43 -14.31 -5.79 0.04
CA VAL A 43 -14.17 -4.78 -1.03
C VAL A 43 -13.43 -3.54 -0.51
N TRP A 44 -13.79 -3.04 0.67
CA TRP A 44 -13.12 -1.88 1.26
C TRP A 44 -11.67 -2.19 1.64
N ILE A 45 -11.42 -3.37 2.19
CA ILE A 45 -10.06 -3.84 2.50
C ILE A 45 -9.21 -3.92 1.22
N PHE A 46 -9.78 -4.47 0.13
CA PHE A 46 -9.13 -4.57 -1.16
C PHE A 46 -8.78 -3.19 -1.72
N ILE A 47 -9.73 -2.24 -1.72
CA ILE A 47 -9.48 -0.86 -2.17
C ILE A 47 -8.37 -0.21 -1.35
N GLY A 48 -8.41 -0.36 -0.02
CA GLY A 48 -7.37 0.17 0.87
C GLY A 48 -5.99 -0.43 0.60
N ALA A 49 -5.92 -1.75 0.39
CA ALA A 49 -4.68 -2.44 0.03
C ALA A 49 -4.16 -2.00 -1.35
N THR A 50 -5.03 -1.88 -2.34
CA THR A 50 -4.66 -1.39 -3.68
C THR A 50 -4.06 0.01 -3.64
N LEU A 51 -4.68 0.94 -2.88
CA LEU A 51 -4.14 2.29 -2.70
C LEU A 51 -2.80 2.28 -1.97
N PHE A 52 -2.66 1.44 -0.95
CA PHE A 52 -1.41 1.30 -0.21
C PHE A 52 -0.28 0.81 -1.10
N TRP A 53 -0.48 -0.33 -1.78
CA TRP A 53 0.53 -0.96 -2.64
C TRP A 53 0.86 -0.12 -3.86
N MET A 54 -0.11 0.65 -4.39
CA MET A 54 0.15 1.62 -5.46
C MET A 54 1.26 2.61 -5.07
N ILE A 55 1.29 3.09 -3.82
CA ILE A 55 2.30 4.05 -3.36
C ILE A 55 3.56 3.32 -2.90
N TYR A 56 3.40 2.29 -2.08
CA TYR A 56 4.48 1.53 -1.49
C TYR A 56 5.43 0.94 -2.55
N ASP A 57 4.88 0.31 -3.60
CA ASP A 57 5.70 -0.34 -4.63
C ASP A 57 6.41 0.64 -5.58
N GLN A 58 6.13 1.95 -5.49
CA GLN A 58 6.94 2.95 -6.18
C GLN A 58 8.37 3.09 -5.59
N ALA A 59 8.62 2.55 -4.40
CA ALA A 59 9.97 2.26 -3.89
C ALA A 59 10.82 1.49 -4.92
N GLY A 60 10.17 0.61 -5.69
CA GLY A 60 10.69 -0.18 -6.80
C GLY A 60 11.20 0.61 -8.00
N SER A 61 10.67 1.82 -8.21
CA SER A 61 10.70 2.51 -9.50
C SER A 61 11.03 3.99 -9.38
N VAL A 62 10.03 4.83 -9.11
CA VAL A 62 10.17 6.29 -9.10
C VAL A 62 11.09 6.75 -7.97
N LEU A 63 11.01 6.12 -6.79
CA LEU A 63 11.93 6.42 -5.67
C LEU A 63 13.37 5.98 -5.97
N THR A 64 13.57 4.86 -6.67
CA THR A 64 14.90 4.43 -7.12
C THR A 64 15.52 5.47 -8.05
N LEU A 65 14.75 5.97 -9.02
CA LEU A 65 15.19 7.02 -9.95
C LEU A 65 15.43 8.36 -9.24
N PHE A 66 14.61 8.71 -8.25
CA PHE A 66 14.85 9.88 -7.41
C PHE A 66 16.18 9.75 -6.66
N THR A 67 16.41 8.60 -6.03
CA THR A 67 17.63 8.30 -5.28
C THR A 67 18.87 8.32 -6.18
N GLU A 68 18.75 7.86 -7.42
CA GLU A 68 19.83 7.91 -8.40
C GLU A 68 20.25 9.34 -8.74
N LYS A 69 19.27 10.21 -8.95
CA LYS A 69 19.47 11.53 -9.57
C LYS A 69 19.59 12.69 -8.58
N LYS A 70 19.04 12.53 -7.38
CA LYS A 70 18.80 13.66 -6.46
C LYS A 70 19.39 13.46 -5.08
N VAL A 71 19.91 12.27 -4.78
CA VAL A 71 20.48 11.96 -3.48
C VAL A 71 21.98 11.86 -3.62
N ASP A 72 22.70 12.47 -2.67
CA ASP A 72 24.12 12.28 -2.52
C ASP A 72 24.39 10.87 -1.99
N ARG A 73 25.08 10.07 -2.81
CA ARG A 73 25.40 8.68 -2.57
C ARG A 73 26.90 8.46 -2.46
N ASP A 74 27.70 9.51 -2.58
CA ASP A 74 29.15 9.40 -2.55
C ASP A 74 29.66 9.50 -1.12
N LEU A 75 30.27 8.42 -0.62
CA LEU A 75 30.92 8.41 0.69
C LEU A 75 32.42 8.74 0.58
N GLY A 76 32.91 9.12 -0.60
CA GLY A 76 34.32 9.40 -0.90
C GLY A 76 35.15 8.16 -1.23
N PHE A 77 34.84 7.00 -0.62
CA PHE A 77 35.50 5.71 -0.90
C PHE A 77 34.61 4.74 -1.69
N LEU A 78 33.30 4.98 -1.71
CA LEU A 78 32.31 4.14 -2.37
C LEU A 78 31.08 4.99 -2.69
N THR A 79 30.59 4.86 -3.92
CA THR A 79 29.26 5.36 -4.28
C THR A 79 28.23 4.27 -3.98
N ILE A 80 27.31 4.55 -3.06
CA ILE A 80 26.26 3.58 -2.66
C ILE A 80 25.37 3.26 -3.88
N PRO A 81 25.22 1.99 -4.28
CA PRO A 81 24.28 1.60 -5.33
C PRO A 81 22.83 1.93 -4.93
N THR A 82 22.05 2.48 -5.85
CA THR A 82 20.65 2.85 -5.59
C THR A 82 19.79 1.66 -5.17
N ALA A 83 20.06 0.47 -5.72
CA ALA A 83 19.38 -0.77 -5.35
C ALA A 83 19.55 -1.15 -3.87
N TRP A 84 20.67 -0.78 -3.23
CA TRP A 84 20.90 -1.08 -1.81
C TRP A 84 19.93 -0.33 -0.88
N PHE A 85 19.36 0.79 -1.33
CA PHE A 85 18.35 1.48 -0.55
C PHE A 85 17.07 0.65 -0.35
N GLN A 86 16.77 -0.31 -1.22
CA GLN A 86 15.63 -1.21 -0.99
C GLN A 86 15.88 -2.20 0.14
N SER A 87 17.13 -2.56 0.42
CA SER A 87 17.48 -3.39 1.57
C SER A 87 17.15 -2.72 2.90
N ILE A 88 17.03 -1.38 2.94
CA ILE A 88 16.63 -0.62 4.12
C ILE A 88 15.21 -1.01 4.55
N ASN A 89 14.31 -1.22 3.60
CA ASN A 89 12.96 -1.68 3.90
C ASN A 89 12.98 -3.05 4.58
N SER A 90 13.68 -4.03 3.98
CA SER A 90 13.81 -5.37 4.56
C SER A 90 14.47 -5.35 5.94
N ALA A 91 15.48 -4.50 6.14
CA ALA A 91 16.12 -4.32 7.43
C ALA A 91 15.16 -3.76 8.48
N PHE A 92 14.37 -2.72 8.15
CA PHE A 92 13.37 -2.19 9.07
C PHE A 92 12.27 -3.19 9.36
N ILE A 93 11.81 -4.00 8.41
CA ILE A 93 10.83 -5.06 8.68
C ILE A 93 11.41 -6.04 9.69
N LEU A 94 12.65 -6.51 9.48
CA LEU A 94 13.31 -7.47 10.38
C LEU A 94 13.44 -6.92 11.80
N LEU A 95 13.76 -5.63 11.95
CA LEU A 95 13.93 -4.97 13.25
C LEU A 95 12.60 -4.63 13.93
N LEU A 96 11.63 -4.12 13.17
CA LEU A 96 10.39 -3.55 13.71
C LEU A 96 9.25 -4.57 13.80
N ALA A 97 9.21 -5.62 12.98
CA ALA A 97 8.14 -6.62 13.02
C ALA A 97 7.99 -7.29 14.40
N PRO A 98 9.07 -7.75 15.07
CA PRO A 98 8.98 -8.30 16.43
C PRO A 98 8.45 -7.28 17.45
N LEU A 99 8.86 -6.01 17.30
CA LEU A 99 8.42 -4.92 18.17
C LEU A 99 6.91 -4.66 18.01
N PHE A 100 6.41 -4.63 16.77
CA PHE A 100 4.99 -4.48 16.48
C PHE A 100 4.18 -5.68 16.99
N ALA A 101 4.67 -6.90 16.78
CA ALA A 101 4.03 -8.10 17.31
C ALA A 101 3.92 -8.05 18.84
N TRP A 102 5.02 -7.71 19.53
CA TRP A 102 5.03 -7.55 20.99
C TRP A 102 4.08 -6.44 21.46
N MET A 103 4.05 -5.30 20.75
CA MET A 103 3.14 -4.20 21.04
C MET A 103 1.67 -4.66 20.97
N TRP A 104 1.28 -5.39 19.92
CA TRP A 104 -0.10 -5.88 19.78
C TRP A 104 -0.46 -6.90 20.86
N ILE A 105 0.45 -7.81 21.19
CA ILE A 105 0.25 -8.78 22.28
C ILE A 105 0.03 -8.04 23.61
N ARG A 106 0.86 -7.03 23.91
CA ARG A 106 0.73 -6.24 25.15
C ARG A 106 -0.56 -5.43 25.21
N MET A 107 -1.07 -4.96 24.08
CA MET A 107 -2.35 -4.24 24.01
C MET A 107 -3.57 -5.15 24.22
N GLY A 108 -3.48 -6.43 23.85
CA GLY A 108 -4.58 -7.40 24.01
C GLY A 108 -5.89 -6.91 23.38
N SER A 109 -6.95 -6.87 24.18
CA SER A 109 -8.28 -6.41 23.73
C SER A 109 -8.39 -4.92 23.42
N ARG A 110 -7.39 -4.10 23.81
CA ARG A 110 -7.36 -2.66 23.52
C ARG A 110 -6.80 -2.34 22.13
N GLN A 111 -6.40 -3.37 21.36
CA GLN A 111 -5.86 -3.14 20.04
C GLN A 111 -6.90 -2.48 19.11
N PRO A 112 -6.47 -1.62 18.18
CA PRO A 112 -7.35 -1.09 17.15
C PRO A 112 -7.86 -2.21 16.25
N GLY A 113 -9.09 -2.04 15.73
CA GLY A 113 -9.66 -2.98 14.76
C GLY A 113 -8.93 -2.93 13.41
N THR A 114 -9.09 -3.96 12.58
CA THR A 114 -8.46 -4.04 11.25
C THR A 114 -8.70 -2.78 10.41
N PRO A 115 -9.92 -2.23 10.28
CA PRO A 115 -10.14 -1.04 9.46
C PRO A 115 -9.38 0.20 9.97
N GLN A 116 -9.18 0.31 11.28
CA GLN A 116 -8.41 1.42 11.86
C GLN A 116 -6.92 1.29 11.54
N LYS A 117 -6.35 0.08 11.68
CA LYS A 117 -4.95 -0.19 11.32
C LYS A 117 -4.70 0.06 9.83
N PHE A 118 -5.63 -0.34 8.96
CA PHE A 118 -5.60 -0.01 7.53
C PHE A 118 -5.61 1.50 7.27
N SER A 119 -6.48 2.23 7.98
CA SER A 119 -6.52 3.70 7.85
C SER A 119 -5.17 4.33 8.17
N TRP A 120 -4.55 3.91 9.27
CA TRP A 120 -3.25 4.42 9.70
C TRP A 120 -2.13 4.03 8.73
N ALA A 121 -2.20 2.84 8.13
CA ALA A 121 -1.27 2.45 7.08
C ALA A 121 -1.39 3.33 5.83
N ILE A 122 -2.61 3.60 5.37
CA ILE A 122 -2.85 4.46 4.19
C ILE A 122 -2.41 5.90 4.46
N ILE A 123 -2.70 6.43 5.65
CA ILE A 123 -2.20 7.75 6.06
C ILE A 123 -0.66 7.73 6.12
N GLY A 124 -0.06 6.72 6.73
CA GLY A 124 1.39 6.60 6.87
C GLY A 124 2.10 6.53 5.52
N VAL A 125 1.63 5.71 4.59
CA VAL A 125 2.21 5.62 3.24
C VAL A 125 2.01 6.94 2.47
N GLY A 126 0.87 7.62 2.64
CA GLY A 126 0.64 8.95 2.09
C GLY A 126 1.61 10.01 2.66
N LEU A 127 1.82 10.00 3.98
CA LEU A 127 2.80 10.87 4.65
C LEU A 127 4.23 10.60 4.16
N SER A 128 4.59 9.35 3.85
CA SER A 128 5.90 9.05 3.24
C SER A 128 6.10 9.78 1.91
N PHE A 129 5.04 9.94 1.11
CA PHE A 129 5.07 10.70 -0.12
C PHE A 129 5.05 12.22 0.11
N ILE A 130 4.40 12.70 1.17
CA ILE A 130 4.56 14.10 1.59
C ILE A 130 6.02 14.41 1.97
N ILE A 131 6.69 13.49 2.67
CA ILE A 131 8.13 13.62 2.98
C ILE A 131 8.95 13.64 1.68
N MET A 132 8.62 12.80 0.69
CA MET A 132 9.24 12.84 -0.63
C MET A 132 9.02 14.17 -1.36
N ALA A 133 7.84 14.80 -1.23
CA ALA A 133 7.58 16.11 -1.81
C ALA A 133 8.49 17.19 -1.19
N VAL A 134 8.66 17.15 0.12
CA VAL A 134 9.60 18.04 0.84
C VAL A 134 11.03 17.77 0.38
N ALA A 135 11.45 16.51 0.34
CA ALA A 135 12.77 16.10 -0.16
C ALA A 135 13.01 16.59 -1.59
N GLY A 136 12.02 16.47 -2.47
CA GLY A 136 12.07 16.97 -3.85
C GLY A 136 12.20 18.49 -3.96
N SER A 137 11.55 19.24 -3.05
CA SER A 137 11.71 20.70 -2.99
C SER A 137 13.12 21.13 -2.61
N LEU A 138 13.78 20.37 -1.73
CA LEU A 138 15.17 20.60 -1.33
C LEU A 138 16.13 20.17 -2.44
N ALA A 139 15.82 19.06 -3.12
CA ALA A 139 16.60 18.54 -4.23
C ALA A 139 16.62 19.46 -5.46
N ALA A 140 15.66 20.38 -5.56
CA ALA A 140 15.68 21.41 -6.60
C ALA A 140 16.89 22.37 -6.47
N LYS A 141 17.53 22.42 -5.29
CA LYS A 141 18.69 23.27 -5.00
C LYS A 141 20.03 22.53 -5.08
N GLY A 142 20.03 21.21 -5.30
CA GLY A 142 21.23 20.37 -5.31
C GLY A 142 20.94 18.95 -4.81
N LEU A 143 21.99 18.14 -4.65
CA LEU A 143 21.85 16.80 -4.07
C LEU A 143 21.45 16.89 -2.58
N ILE A 144 20.56 16.00 -2.15
CA ILE A 144 20.13 15.91 -0.75
C ILE A 144 20.75 14.69 -0.04
N SER A 145 20.77 14.73 1.29
CA SER A 145 21.25 13.61 2.09
C SER A 145 20.37 12.35 1.93
N ALA A 146 21.02 11.19 1.92
CA ALA A 146 20.40 9.86 1.96
C ALA A 146 19.43 9.64 3.14
N TRP A 147 19.56 10.40 4.23
CA TRP A 147 18.67 10.33 5.39
C TRP A 147 17.20 10.58 5.05
N TRP A 148 16.90 11.38 4.02
CA TRP A 148 15.52 11.58 3.55
C TRP A 148 14.91 10.27 3.03
N ILE A 149 15.68 9.49 2.28
CA ILE A 149 15.22 8.21 1.74
C ILE A 149 15.08 7.18 2.86
N ILE A 150 16.03 7.15 3.80
CA ILE A 150 15.95 6.30 4.99
C ILE A 150 14.67 6.59 5.79
N LEU A 151 14.35 7.87 6.02
CA LEU A 151 13.14 8.28 6.71
C LEU A 151 11.86 7.85 5.97
N VAL A 152 11.84 7.98 4.64
CA VAL A 152 10.70 7.55 3.81
C VAL A 152 10.50 6.04 3.94
N TYR A 153 11.58 5.24 3.83
CA TYR A 153 11.50 3.79 4.03
C TYR A 153 11.04 3.42 5.44
N LEU A 154 11.51 4.12 6.47
CA LEU A 154 11.07 3.90 7.85
C LEU A 154 9.56 4.09 8.00
N VAL A 155 9.03 5.21 7.48
CA VAL A 155 7.59 5.52 7.55
C VAL A 155 6.78 4.50 6.74
N GLN A 156 7.25 4.13 5.55
CA GLN A 156 6.59 3.10 4.74
C GLN A 156 6.58 1.73 5.41
N THR A 157 7.69 1.32 6.03
CA THR A 157 7.74 0.05 6.77
C THR A 157 6.80 0.06 7.97
N ILE A 158 6.76 1.15 8.75
CA ILE A 158 5.79 1.29 9.86
C ILE A 158 4.35 1.15 9.32
N ALA A 159 4.05 1.78 8.19
CA ALA A 159 2.75 1.70 7.56
C ALA A 159 2.43 0.28 7.06
N GLU A 160 3.41 -0.42 6.49
CA GLU A 160 3.26 -1.82 6.05
C GLU A 160 2.99 -2.77 7.22
N LEU A 161 3.71 -2.60 8.34
CA LEU A 161 3.50 -3.42 9.55
C LEU A 161 2.11 -3.22 10.16
N LEU A 162 1.43 -2.11 9.84
CA LEU A 162 0.03 -1.87 10.19
C LEU A 162 -0.95 -2.54 9.24
N LEU A 163 -0.58 -2.82 7.98
CA LEU A 163 -1.46 -3.33 6.94
C LEU A 163 -1.29 -4.83 6.67
N SER A 164 -0.06 -5.28 6.42
CA SER A 164 0.21 -6.63 5.88
C SER A 164 -0.25 -7.77 6.81
N PRO A 165 0.06 -7.78 8.13
CA PRO A 165 -0.36 -8.88 9.00
C PRO A 165 -1.87 -8.95 9.19
N VAL A 166 -2.51 -7.78 9.34
CA VAL A 166 -3.96 -7.69 9.60
C VAL A 166 -4.79 -7.85 8.35
N GLY A 167 -4.26 -7.48 7.19
CA GLY A 167 -4.88 -7.72 5.89
C GLY A 167 -5.00 -9.20 5.62
N LEU A 168 -3.90 -9.96 5.74
CA LEU A 168 -3.93 -11.41 5.57
C LEU A 168 -4.89 -12.09 6.56
N SER A 169 -4.88 -11.68 7.83
CA SER A 169 -5.81 -12.19 8.82
C SER A 169 -7.27 -11.88 8.48
N ALA A 170 -7.57 -10.68 8.00
CA ALA A 170 -8.93 -10.31 7.61
C ALA A 170 -9.38 -11.05 6.35
N THR A 171 -8.49 -11.27 5.39
CA THR A 171 -8.76 -12.04 4.18
C THR A 171 -9.26 -13.44 4.53
N THR A 172 -8.57 -14.17 5.40
CA THR A 172 -8.96 -15.53 5.78
C THR A 172 -10.24 -15.55 6.62
N LYS A 173 -10.41 -14.55 7.49
CA LYS A 173 -11.57 -14.39 8.37
C LYS A 173 -12.86 -14.00 7.65
N LEU A 174 -12.76 -13.21 6.59
CA LEU A 174 -13.92 -12.72 5.83
C LEU A 174 -14.29 -13.63 4.66
N ALA A 175 -13.42 -14.55 4.27
CA ALA A 175 -13.65 -15.42 3.13
C ALA A 175 -14.84 -16.38 3.38
N PRO A 176 -15.84 -16.39 2.48
CA PRO A 176 -16.82 -17.48 2.42
C PRO A 176 -16.12 -18.81 2.15
N LEU A 177 -16.63 -19.91 2.73
CA LEU A 177 -16.00 -21.23 2.57
C LEU A 177 -15.89 -21.63 1.09
N ARG A 178 -16.92 -21.31 0.29
CA ARG A 178 -16.96 -21.56 -1.15
C ARG A 178 -15.92 -20.76 -1.95
N TYR A 179 -15.55 -19.58 -1.46
CA TYR A 179 -14.67 -18.63 -2.14
C TYR A 179 -13.33 -18.42 -1.43
N ALA A 180 -12.92 -19.35 -0.56
CA ALA A 180 -11.75 -19.20 0.29
C ALA A 180 -10.47 -18.92 -0.51
N SER A 181 -10.23 -19.67 -1.60
CA SER A 181 -9.06 -19.48 -2.45
C SER A 181 -9.17 -18.21 -3.31
N GLN A 182 -10.37 -17.84 -3.75
CA GLN A 182 -10.60 -16.63 -4.54
C GLN A 182 -10.36 -15.36 -3.72
N VAL A 183 -10.85 -15.31 -2.48
CA VAL A 183 -10.63 -14.17 -1.58
C VAL A 183 -9.15 -14.03 -1.23
N MET A 184 -8.44 -15.15 -1.04
CA MET A 184 -6.99 -15.14 -0.89
C MET A 184 -6.27 -14.64 -2.17
N GLY A 185 -6.72 -15.08 -3.34
CA GLY A 185 -6.22 -14.59 -4.62
C GLY A 185 -6.46 -13.09 -4.79
N LEU A 186 -7.62 -12.59 -4.38
CA LEU A 186 -7.94 -11.17 -4.40
C LEU A 186 -7.00 -10.35 -3.50
N TRP A 187 -6.62 -10.86 -2.33
CA TRP A 187 -5.64 -10.18 -1.47
C TRP A 187 -4.32 -9.92 -2.20
N PHE A 188 -3.77 -10.92 -2.90
CA PHE A 188 -2.55 -10.74 -3.69
C PHE A 188 -2.79 -9.92 -4.96
N LEU A 189 -3.97 -10.02 -5.56
CA LEU A 189 -4.36 -9.18 -6.70
C LEU A 189 -4.47 -7.70 -6.32
N ALA A 190 -4.66 -7.35 -5.04
CA ALA A 190 -4.66 -5.95 -4.62
C ALA A 190 -3.32 -5.25 -4.92
N THR A 191 -2.19 -5.95 -4.73
CA THR A 191 -0.86 -5.48 -5.11
C THR A 191 -0.73 -5.34 -6.62
N ALA A 192 -1.21 -6.33 -7.39
CA ALA A 192 -1.22 -6.26 -8.85
C ALA A 192 -2.07 -5.08 -9.37
N ALA A 193 -3.24 -4.85 -8.77
CA ALA A 193 -4.11 -3.72 -9.08
C ALA A 193 -3.43 -2.38 -8.75
N GLY A 194 -2.74 -2.27 -7.62
CA GLY A 194 -1.98 -1.07 -7.24
C GLY A 194 -0.85 -0.79 -8.25
N ASN A 195 -0.13 -1.83 -8.64
CA ASN A 195 0.92 -1.73 -9.66
C ASN A 195 0.38 -1.45 -11.06
N ALA A 196 -0.82 -1.92 -11.38
CA ALA A 196 -1.49 -1.57 -12.63
C ALA A 196 -1.78 -0.06 -12.68
N LEU A 197 -2.24 0.54 -11.60
CA LEU A 197 -2.44 2.00 -11.52
C LEU A 197 -1.14 2.78 -11.77
N ASN A 198 0.00 2.25 -11.30
CA ASN A 198 1.31 2.85 -11.55
C ASN A 198 1.73 2.88 -13.03
N ILE A 199 1.13 2.08 -13.92
CA ILE A 199 1.38 2.15 -15.38
C ILE A 199 1.05 3.55 -15.91
N TRP A 200 -0.03 4.16 -15.40
CA TRP A 200 -0.46 5.50 -15.81
C TRP A 200 0.12 6.59 -14.92
N ILE A 201 0.31 6.32 -13.62
CA ILE A 201 0.77 7.33 -12.64
C ILE A 201 2.28 7.55 -12.73
N ALA A 202 3.09 6.49 -12.74
CA ALA A 202 4.55 6.63 -12.67
C ALA A 202 5.17 7.48 -13.79
N PRO A 203 4.69 7.43 -15.06
CA PRO A 203 5.19 8.31 -16.13
C PRO A 203 4.99 9.81 -15.85
N LEU A 204 4.00 10.18 -15.03
CA LEU A 204 3.73 11.58 -14.67
C LEU A 204 4.87 12.19 -13.85
N SER A 205 5.68 11.37 -13.15
CA SER A 205 6.88 11.83 -12.44
C SER A 205 7.91 12.54 -13.33
N LYS A 206 7.89 12.28 -14.64
CA LYS A 206 8.77 12.94 -15.61
C LYS A 206 8.19 14.26 -16.14
N GLN A 207 6.87 14.44 -16.02
CA GLN A 207 6.15 15.59 -16.57
C GLN A 207 5.93 16.68 -15.50
N PHE A 208 5.76 16.28 -14.25
CA PHE A 208 5.55 17.19 -13.12
C PHE A 208 6.79 17.27 -12.23
N SER A 209 6.89 18.35 -11.46
CA SER A 209 7.92 18.47 -10.42
C SER A 209 7.69 17.42 -9.33
N ASP A 210 8.76 17.00 -8.62
CA ASP A 210 8.66 16.04 -7.52
C ASP A 210 7.65 16.49 -6.46
N VAL A 211 7.62 17.80 -6.17
CA VAL A 211 6.71 18.39 -5.18
C VAL A 211 5.25 18.15 -5.58
N VAL A 212 4.92 18.41 -6.85
CA VAL A 212 3.56 18.20 -7.36
C VAL A 212 3.25 16.71 -7.45
N TYR A 213 4.18 15.89 -7.97
CA TYR A 213 3.98 14.45 -8.13
C TYR A 213 3.75 13.76 -6.79
N TYR A 214 4.72 13.82 -5.88
CA TYR A 214 4.64 13.15 -4.59
C TYR A 214 3.61 13.82 -3.67
N GLY A 215 3.51 15.15 -3.70
CA GLY A 215 2.57 15.91 -2.87
C GLY A 215 1.12 15.61 -3.21
N THR A 216 0.79 15.50 -4.50
CA THR A 216 -0.59 15.19 -4.93
C THR A 216 -0.95 13.75 -4.58
N ILE A 217 -0.10 12.78 -4.91
CA ILE A 217 -0.36 11.36 -4.61
C ILE A 217 -0.44 11.13 -3.09
N GLY A 218 0.52 11.69 -2.34
CA GLY A 218 0.55 11.61 -0.89
C GLY A 218 -0.66 12.29 -0.24
N GLY A 219 -1.04 13.48 -0.72
CA GLY A 219 -2.20 14.22 -0.23
C GLY A 219 -3.51 13.46 -0.47
N ILE A 220 -3.71 12.92 -1.67
CA ILE A 220 -4.86 12.06 -1.99
C ILE A 220 -4.89 10.85 -1.06
N ALA A 221 -3.76 10.17 -0.84
CA ALA A 221 -3.71 9.02 0.05
C ALA A 221 -4.04 9.38 1.50
N VAL A 222 -3.54 10.50 2.01
CA VAL A 222 -3.88 10.97 3.36
C VAL A 222 -5.38 11.24 3.47
N VAL A 223 -5.99 11.94 2.50
CA VAL A 223 -7.43 12.20 2.48
C VAL A 223 -8.23 10.89 2.42
N MET A 224 -7.82 9.94 1.57
CA MET A 224 -8.45 8.62 1.47
C MET A 224 -8.30 7.81 2.76
N GLY A 225 -7.14 7.90 3.42
CA GLY A 225 -6.91 7.27 4.71
C GLY A 225 -7.79 7.85 5.82
N PHE A 226 -8.03 9.16 5.83
CA PHE A 226 -9.02 9.79 6.71
C PHE A 226 -10.45 9.37 6.37
N ALA A 227 -10.81 9.29 5.10
CA ALA A 227 -12.11 8.77 4.67
C ALA A 227 -12.32 7.33 5.14
N PHE A 228 -11.29 6.48 5.03
CA PHE A 228 -11.30 5.11 5.53
C PHE A 228 -11.46 5.06 7.06
N TRP A 229 -10.80 5.97 7.77
CA TRP A 229 -10.90 6.09 9.22
C TRP A 229 -12.31 6.49 9.68
N MET A 230 -12.93 7.46 9.01
CA MET A 230 -14.32 7.84 9.27
C MET A 230 -15.29 6.67 9.00
N GLY A 231 -15.03 5.90 7.94
CA GLY A 231 -15.77 4.68 7.59
C GLY A 231 -15.44 3.46 8.45
N ALA A 232 -14.41 3.50 9.30
CA ALA A 232 -13.86 2.32 9.97
C ALA A 232 -14.90 1.59 10.82
N LYS A 233 -15.76 2.31 11.53
CA LYS A 233 -16.86 1.72 12.32
C LYS A 233 -17.89 1.02 11.45
N ALA A 234 -18.21 1.57 10.28
CA ALA A 234 -19.14 0.96 9.34
C ALA A 234 -18.54 -0.32 8.72
N ILE A 235 -17.28 -0.27 8.29
CA ILE A 235 -16.56 -1.44 7.77
C ILE A 235 -16.47 -2.54 8.85
N GLN A 236 -16.17 -2.16 10.10
CA GLN A 236 -16.09 -3.12 11.20
C GLN A 236 -17.44 -3.79 11.49
N ARG A 237 -18.57 -3.08 11.35
CA ARG A 237 -19.91 -3.68 11.45
C ARG A 237 -20.17 -4.69 10.32
N LEU A 238 -19.65 -4.43 9.11
CA LEU A 238 -19.77 -5.38 7.99
C LEU A 238 -18.98 -6.68 8.24
N MET A 239 -17.93 -6.63 9.07
CA MET A 239 -17.14 -7.78 9.52
C MET A 239 -17.82 -8.60 10.65
N ALA A 240 -19.12 -8.40 10.89
CA ALA A 240 -19.85 -9.02 12.00
C ALA A 240 -19.66 -10.55 12.10
N GLY A 241 -19.51 -11.03 13.34
CA GLY A 241 -19.28 -12.44 13.65
C GLY A 241 -17.83 -12.90 13.43
N VAL A 242 -16.90 -11.96 13.22
CA VAL A 242 -15.49 -12.26 13.08
C VAL A 242 -14.67 -11.31 13.97
N HIS A 243 -14.09 -11.86 15.04
CA HIS A 243 -13.17 -11.18 15.97
C HIS A 243 -11.74 -11.63 15.71
#